data_AF-A2EXW9-F1
#
_entry.id   AF-A2EXW9-F1
#
_cell.length_a   1.000
_cell.length_b   1.000
_cell.length_c   1.000
_cell.angle_alpha   90.00
_cell.angle_beta   90.00
_cell.angle_gamma   90.00
#
_symmetry.space_group_name_H-M   'P 1'
#
loop_
_entity.id
_entity.type
_entity.pdbx_description
1 polymer ?
#
loop_
_entity_poly.entity_id
_entity_poly.type
_entity_poly.pdbx_seq_one_letter_code
_entity_poly.pdbx_strand_id
1 'polypeptide(L)'
;MSTKSIDKLESFSSLDLGIDISELQSPSHIKPNSSLTSSSFLNSSFSQLGIPFPDLPNYDDDEEHKRDVYNPQQHVSPYGISHVSSWTSATSFDGELQKFFTDIAKESSENPEISLLILNTWNELSKSAPGHPGEVLAAKLNELPEDSISPTLLNQCFAQLDDIRTTISSPISACLFYQSCLVLYQKLPKGTILGECALDIFRESIITACTKIGDEIVDLYIKALQLSSDSEIFKKIVNRLLEIRKRFSTPSQEKLYNCIIEYLDCQIANTVIINHLAESVLSATKMNTDIAEIELVTKTKLVRFQELLLIVIANNQILENPKEYNTLTPHIEPNLAYLMLCNIHPDEIQPEKIDYKLIDNFMTVHNVNLNVNHEDLLLKIENIEITDWDNIEI
;
A
#
# COMPACT_ATOMS: atom_id res chain seq x y z
N MET A 1 -6.45 -48.29 -13.27
CA MET A 1 -5.73 -48.18 -11.98
C MET A 1 -4.28 -47.81 -12.27
N SER A 2 -3.94 -46.53 -12.13
CA SER A 2 -2.60 -46.05 -11.81
C SER A 2 -2.77 -44.60 -11.39
N THR A 3 -2.91 -44.40 -10.09
CA THR A 3 -2.97 -43.10 -9.42
C THR A 3 -1.58 -42.49 -9.48
N LYS A 4 -1.39 -41.49 -10.35
CA LYS A 4 -0.21 -40.62 -10.25
C LYS A 4 -0.42 -39.66 -9.09
N SER A 5 0.51 -39.78 -8.15
CA SER A 5 0.70 -38.98 -6.96
C SER A 5 0.64 -37.48 -7.27
N ILE A 6 -0.20 -36.79 -6.51
CA ILE A 6 -0.20 -35.34 -6.32
C ILE A 6 1.18 -34.98 -5.80
N ASP A 7 1.95 -34.24 -6.60
CA ASP A 7 3.19 -33.63 -6.15
C ASP A 7 2.87 -32.70 -4.96
N LYS A 8 3.63 -32.89 -3.89
CA LYS A 8 3.52 -32.09 -2.66
C LYS A 8 3.70 -30.62 -3.02
N LEU A 9 2.66 -29.83 -2.80
CA LEU A 9 2.78 -28.37 -2.72
C LEU A 9 3.91 -28.03 -1.74
N GLU A 10 4.90 -27.27 -2.20
CA GLU A 10 5.68 -26.42 -1.32
C GLU A 10 4.70 -25.39 -0.75
N SER A 11 4.15 -25.71 0.43
CA SER A 11 3.40 -24.78 1.25
C SER A 11 4.21 -23.51 1.40
N PHE A 12 3.60 -22.35 1.15
CA PHE A 12 4.11 -21.08 1.67
C PHE A 12 4.47 -21.29 3.13
N SER A 13 5.77 -21.35 3.45
CA SER A 13 6.21 -21.37 4.83
C SER A 13 5.64 -20.12 5.48
N SER A 14 4.94 -20.33 6.60
CA SER A 14 4.18 -19.32 7.34
C SER A 14 4.86 -17.95 7.28
N LEU A 15 4.16 -16.92 6.75
CA LEU A 15 4.43 -15.54 7.16
C LEU A 15 3.95 -15.37 8.60
N ASP A 16 4.58 -16.12 9.51
CA ASP A 16 4.58 -15.78 10.92
C ASP A 16 5.49 -14.58 11.04
N LEU A 17 4.86 -13.41 11.05
CA LEU A 17 5.49 -12.10 11.19
C LEU A 17 5.59 -11.70 12.68
N GLY A 18 5.27 -12.64 13.59
CA GLY A 18 5.38 -12.45 15.02
C GLY A 18 6.84 -12.32 15.46
N ILE A 19 7.26 -11.09 15.76
CA ILE A 19 8.31 -10.88 16.75
C ILE A 19 7.60 -10.57 18.07
N ASP A 20 7.95 -11.34 19.10
CA ASP A 20 7.73 -10.91 20.48
C ASP A 20 8.80 -9.85 20.80
N ILE A 21 8.45 -8.57 20.55
CA ILE A 21 9.35 -7.41 20.76
C ILE A 21 9.44 -7.04 22.27
N SER A 22 8.95 -7.90 23.17
CA SER A 22 9.02 -7.67 24.62
C SER A 22 10.46 -7.58 25.18
N GLU A 23 11.49 -7.90 24.40
CA GLU A 23 12.90 -7.71 24.79
C GLU A 23 13.41 -6.26 24.67
N LEU A 24 12.59 -5.28 24.26
CA LEU A 24 12.98 -3.86 24.21
C LEU A 24 13.01 -3.13 25.58
N GLN A 25 12.93 -3.83 26.72
CA GLN A 25 13.17 -3.20 28.02
C GLN A 25 14.54 -3.53 28.62
N SER A 26 15.38 -2.50 28.62
CA SER A 26 16.57 -2.24 29.46
C SER A 26 17.93 -2.59 28.86
N PRO A 27 18.90 -1.68 29.02
CA PRO A 27 19.76 -1.78 30.19
C PRO A 27 19.58 -0.62 31.16
N SER A 28 19.32 -0.97 32.41
CA SER A 28 19.60 -0.18 33.59
C SER A 28 21.05 0.35 33.57
N HIS A 29 21.24 1.67 33.60
CA HIS A 29 22.23 2.40 34.42
C HIS A 29 22.43 3.85 33.94
N ILE A 30 21.49 4.75 34.26
CA ILE A 30 21.82 6.15 34.60
C ILE A 30 20.88 6.54 35.76
N LYS A 31 21.44 6.82 36.94
CA LYS A 31 20.70 7.30 38.11
C LYS A 31 20.12 8.70 37.82
N PRO A 32 18.91 9.02 38.29
CA PRO A 32 18.28 10.31 38.08
C PRO A 32 18.79 11.32 39.11
N ASN A 33 19.12 12.53 38.67
CA ASN A 33 19.05 13.68 39.56
C ASN A 33 17.70 14.36 39.33
N SER A 34 16.90 14.30 40.38
CA SER A 34 15.59 14.90 40.55
C SER A 34 15.60 16.41 40.30
N SER A 35 14.72 16.91 39.45
CA SER A 35 13.60 17.77 39.85
C SER A 35 12.88 18.34 38.62
N LEU A 36 11.56 18.51 38.78
CA LEU A 36 10.59 19.19 37.90
C LEU A 36 9.76 18.29 36.96
N THR A 37 8.69 17.78 37.57
CA THR A 37 7.29 17.90 37.08
C THR A 37 6.97 17.39 35.68
N SER A 38 6.49 16.14 35.66
CA SER A 38 5.22 15.72 35.06
C SER A 38 4.69 16.50 33.85
N SER A 39 4.81 15.90 32.67
CA SER A 39 3.76 15.92 31.65
C SER A 39 3.59 14.51 31.10
N SER A 40 2.54 13.86 31.57
CA SER A 40 1.98 12.62 31.03
C SER A 40 1.42 12.85 29.64
N PHE A 41 2.13 12.42 28.60
CA PHE A 41 1.56 12.18 27.27
C PHE A 41 2.36 11.05 26.65
N LEU A 42 1.81 9.83 26.72
CA LEU A 42 2.10 8.67 25.87
C LEU A 42 1.22 7.52 26.41
N ASN A 43 -0.09 7.66 26.23
CA ASN A 43 -1.06 6.57 26.26
C ASN A 43 -2.43 7.11 25.87
N SER A 44 -2.65 7.29 24.58
CA SER A 44 -3.94 7.17 23.89
C SER A 44 -3.76 7.62 22.44
N SER A 45 -4.37 6.87 21.53
CA SER A 45 -4.63 7.22 20.12
C SER A 45 -3.49 6.98 19.13
N PHE A 46 -3.28 5.71 18.75
CA PHE A 46 -2.62 5.32 17.48
C PHE A 46 -3.40 4.25 16.72
N SER A 47 -4.72 4.31 16.83
CA SER A 47 -5.67 3.69 15.91
C SER A 47 -6.52 4.84 15.37
N GLN A 48 -6.52 5.04 14.04
CA GLN A 48 -7.12 6.18 13.30
C GLN A 48 -6.18 7.32 12.88
N LEU A 49 -5.05 6.99 12.24
CA LEU A 49 -4.62 7.78 11.08
C LEU A 49 -4.70 6.86 9.87
N GLY A 50 -5.94 6.54 9.47
CA GLY A 50 -6.18 6.10 8.10
C GLY A 50 -5.94 7.32 7.24
N ILE A 51 -4.82 7.35 6.53
CA ILE A 51 -4.62 8.29 5.42
C ILE A 51 -5.85 8.13 4.52
N PRO A 52 -6.66 9.17 4.28
CA PRO A 52 -7.67 9.09 3.24
C PRO A 52 -6.90 8.94 1.93
N PHE A 53 -7.01 7.77 1.30
CA PHE A 53 -6.73 7.72 -0.13
C PHE A 53 -7.69 8.71 -0.78
N PRO A 54 -7.22 9.62 -1.67
CA PRO A 54 -8.14 10.43 -2.42
C PRO A 54 -9.06 9.50 -3.21
N ASP A 55 -10.32 9.91 -3.35
CA ASP A 55 -11.20 9.35 -4.37
C ASP A 55 -10.43 9.31 -5.71
N LEU A 56 -10.56 8.18 -6.42
CA LEU A 56 -9.99 7.97 -7.75
C LEU A 56 -10.15 9.22 -8.62
N PRO A 57 -9.17 9.58 -9.48
CA PRO A 57 -9.34 10.68 -10.41
C PRO A 57 -10.65 10.51 -11.17
N ASN A 58 -11.48 11.55 -11.13
CA ASN A 58 -12.75 11.59 -11.85
C ASN A 58 -12.44 11.41 -13.34
N TYR A 59 -12.83 10.28 -13.92
CA TYR A 59 -12.72 10.01 -15.36
C TYR A 59 -13.76 10.85 -16.10
N ASP A 60 -13.49 12.15 -16.21
CA ASP A 60 -14.09 13.03 -17.21
C ASP A 60 -13.40 12.77 -18.55
N ASP A 61 -13.60 11.56 -19.09
CA ASP A 61 -13.48 11.30 -20.52
C ASP A 61 -14.87 11.47 -21.13
N ASP A 62 -14.97 12.44 -22.03
CA ASP A 62 -16.12 12.79 -22.86
C ASP A 62 -16.61 11.61 -23.72
N GLU A 63 -17.43 10.72 -23.17
CA GLU A 63 -18.28 9.77 -23.92
C GLU A 63 -19.59 9.58 -23.12
N GLU A 64 -20.42 10.62 -23.10
CA GLU A 64 -21.65 10.74 -22.27
C GLU A 64 -22.82 9.84 -22.72
N HIS A 65 -22.62 8.86 -23.59
CA HIS A 65 -23.73 8.03 -24.12
C HIS A 65 -23.45 6.54 -24.00
N LYS A 66 -23.30 6.03 -22.77
CA LYS A 66 -23.51 4.60 -22.38
C LYS A 66 -23.54 4.30 -20.86
N ARG A 67 -23.44 5.31 -19.98
CA ARG A 67 -23.16 5.14 -18.52
C ARG A 67 -24.40 5.09 -17.60
N ASP A 68 -25.39 4.26 -17.89
CA ASP A 68 -26.54 4.04 -16.96
C ASP A 68 -26.59 2.62 -16.37
N VAL A 69 -25.48 1.88 -16.39
CA VAL A 69 -25.51 0.42 -16.16
C VAL A 69 -24.65 -0.03 -14.97
N TYR A 70 -23.57 0.67 -14.62
CA TYR A 70 -22.72 0.35 -13.47
C TYR A 70 -22.36 1.63 -12.72
N ASN A 71 -22.62 1.67 -11.40
CA ASN A 71 -22.23 2.78 -10.54
C ASN A 71 -21.35 2.25 -9.40
N PRO A 72 -20.01 2.35 -9.52
CA PRO A 72 -19.09 1.92 -8.46
C PRO A 72 -19.29 2.68 -7.14
N GLN A 73 -20.00 3.82 -7.15
CA GLN A 73 -20.31 4.60 -5.94
C GLN A 73 -21.53 4.10 -5.15
N GLN A 74 -22.29 3.12 -5.67
CA GLN A 74 -23.37 2.45 -4.93
C GLN A 74 -22.94 1.03 -4.51
N HIS A 75 -21.87 0.93 -3.72
CA HIS A 75 -21.52 -0.33 -3.05
C HIS A 75 -22.60 -0.67 -2.01
N VAL A 76 -23.43 -1.67 -2.31
CA VAL A 76 -24.33 -2.30 -1.35
C VAL A 76 -23.89 -3.74 -1.22
N SER A 77 -23.19 -4.06 -0.13
CA SER A 77 -22.79 -5.43 0.17
C SER A 77 -24.03 -6.34 0.07
N PRO A 78 -24.00 -7.42 -0.74
CA PRO A 78 -25.11 -8.36 -0.84
C PRO A 78 -25.32 -9.13 0.47
N TYR A 79 -24.36 -9.04 1.41
CA TYR A 79 -24.45 -9.59 2.76
C TYR A 79 -24.89 -8.55 3.80
N GLY A 80 -25.18 -7.30 3.39
CA GLY A 80 -25.58 -6.21 4.29
C GLY A 80 -24.46 -5.73 5.21
N ILE A 81 -23.20 -5.95 4.84
CA ILE A 81 -22.04 -5.67 5.67
C ILE A 81 -21.47 -4.29 5.32
N SER A 82 -21.72 -3.28 6.16
CA SER A 82 -21.31 -1.91 5.86
C SER A 82 -19.93 -1.51 6.39
N HIS A 83 -19.26 -2.33 7.20
CA HIS A 83 -17.86 -2.19 7.64
C HIS A 83 -17.60 -3.28 8.68
N VAL A 84 -16.61 -4.13 8.46
CA VAL A 84 -16.34 -5.27 9.33
C VAL A 84 -14.86 -5.29 9.75
N SER A 85 -14.58 -4.54 10.80
CA SER A 85 -13.32 -4.59 11.56
C SER A 85 -13.31 -5.72 12.62
N SER A 86 -14.39 -6.50 12.75
CA SER A 86 -14.58 -7.46 13.86
C SER A 86 -14.41 -8.94 13.49
N TRP A 87 -13.92 -9.29 12.30
CA TRP A 87 -13.88 -10.68 11.81
C TRP A 87 -12.46 -11.27 11.78
N THR A 88 -11.49 -10.49 12.27
CA THR A 88 -10.05 -10.77 12.25
C THR A 88 -9.59 -11.91 13.18
N SER A 89 -10.48 -12.62 13.87
CA SER A 89 -10.10 -13.66 14.84
C SER A 89 -10.58 -15.08 14.53
N ALA A 90 -11.22 -15.34 13.39
CA ALA A 90 -11.67 -16.68 13.02
C ALA A 90 -10.80 -17.26 11.91
N THR A 91 -9.81 -18.08 12.27
CA THR A 91 -8.96 -18.86 11.34
C THR A 91 -9.75 -19.94 10.57
N SER A 92 -11.06 -20.03 10.79
CA SER A 92 -12.04 -20.75 9.98
C SER A 92 -13.39 -20.09 10.21
N PHE A 93 -14.21 -19.91 9.17
CA PHE A 93 -15.64 -19.64 9.38
C PHE A 93 -16.20 -20.76 10.26
N ASP A 94 -16.64 -20.43 11.47
CA ASP A 94 -17.30 -21.40 12.34
C ASP A 94 -18.56 -21.93 11.63
N GLY A 95 -18.98 -23.17 11.93
CA GLY A 95 -19.98 -23.88 11.11
C GLY A 95 -21.32 -23.14 10.96
N GLU A 96 -21.69 -22.30 11.93
CA GLU A 96 -22.88 -21.45 11.88
C GLU A 96 -22.71 -20.22 10.98
N LEU A 97 -21.52 -19.62 10.97
CA LEU A 97 -21.17 -18.50 10.09
C LEU A 97 -21.11 -18.98 8.63
N GLN A 98 -20.43 -20.11 8.38
CA GLN A 98 -20.35 -20.70 7.04
C GLN A 98 -21.74 -21.03 6.51
N LYS A 99 -22.63 -21.55 7.37
CA LYS A 99 -24.03 -21.83 7.02
C LYS A 99 -24.80 -20.55 6.71
N PHE A 100 -24.66 -19.49 7.50
CA PHE A 100 -25.29 -18.19 7.25
C PHE A 100 -24.92 -17.61 5.88
N PHE A 101 -23.63 -17.56 5.53
CA PHE A 101 -23.21 -17.08 4.20
C PHE A 101 -23.61 -18.00 3.07
N THR A 102 -23.62 -19.30 3.31
CA THR A 102 -24.10 -20.28 2.33
C THR A 102 -25.59 -20.07 2.05
N ASP A 103 -26.38 -19.80 3.09
CA ASP A 103 -27.82 -19.55 2.97
C ASP A 103 -28.08 -18.22 2.26
N ILE A 104 -27.33 -17.14 2.56
CA ILE A 104 -27.43 -15.87 1.81
C ILE A 104 -26.97 -16.03 0.34
N ALA A 105 -25.87 -16.73 0.09
CA ALA A 105 -25.40 -16.98 -1.28
C ALA A 105 -26.43 -17.78 -2.10
N LYS A 106 -27.13 -18.73 -1.47
CA LYS A 106 -28.24 -19.47 -2.08
C LYS A 106 -29.47 -18.61 -2.37
N GLU A 107 -29.69 -17.56 -1.56
CA GLU A 107 -30.79 -16.61 -1.71
C GLU A 107 -30.48 -15.49 -2.72
N SER A 108 -29.29 -15.49 -3.34
CA SER A 108 -28.93 -14.44 -4.29
C SER A 108 -29.82 -14.43 -5.53
N SER A 109 -30.13 -13.23 -6.03
CA SER A 109 -31.29 -12.99 -6.91
C SER A 109 -31.14 -13.51 -8.34
N GLU A 110 -29.93 -13.62 -8.87
CA GLU A 110 -29.74 -13.96 -10.30
C GLU A 110 -28.85 -15.18 -10.57
N ASN A 111 -27.80 -15.43 -9.77
CA ASN A 111 -26.99 -16.64 -9.95
C ASN A 111 -26.32 -17.13 -8.64
N PRO A 112 -27.04 -17.93 -7.84
CA PRO A 112 -26.51 -18.51 -6.60
C PRO A 112 -25.24 -19.34 -6.76
N GLU A 113 -25.03 -19.96 -7.92
CA GLU A 113 -23.85 -20.80 -8.14
C GLU A 113 -22.56 -19.98 -8.15
N ILE A 114 -22.59 -18.76 -8.68
CA ILE A 114 -21.41 -17.88 -8.71
C ILE A 114 -21.08 -17.37 -7.31
N SER A 115 -22.08 -16.97 -6.52
CA SER A 115 -21.82 -16.56 -5.14
C SER A 115 -21.33 -17.70 -4.26
N LEU A 116 -21.85 -18.92 -4.45
CA LEU A 116 -21.31 -20.09 -3.76
C LEU A 116 -19.89 -20.42 -4.21
N LEU A 117 -19.57 -20.24 -5.50
CA LEU A 117 -18.22 -20.40 -6.00
C LEU A 117 -17.26 -19.41 -5.35
N ILE A 118 -17.61 -18.12 -5.32
CA ILE A 118 -16.82 -17.07 -4.67
C ILE A 118 -16.63 -17.39 -3.20
N LEU A 119 -17.69 -17.72 -2.48
CA LEU A 119 -17.64 -18.10 -1.06
C LEU A 119 -16.68 -19.26 -0.80
N ASN A 120 -16.69 -20.30 -1.64
CA ASN A 120 -15.90 -21.51 -1.40
C ASN A 120 -14.43 -21.38 -1.84
N THR A 121 -14.12 -20.47 -2.77
CA THR A 121 -12.78 -20.37 -3.36
C THR A 121 -12.02 -19.11 -2.93
N TRP A 122 -12.71 -17.99 -2.72
CA TRP A 122 -12.12 -16.69 -2.38
C TRP A 122 -12.16 -16.37 -0.88
N ASN A 123 -13.05 -16.95 -0.07
CA ASN A 123 -12.97 -16.77 1.40
C ASN A 123 -11.86 -17.63 2.03
N GLU A 124 -11.45 -18.68 1.35
CA GLU A 124 -10.42 -19.61 1.82
C GLU A 124 -9.20 -19.61 0.89
N LEU A 125 -8.73 -18.41 0.50
CA LEU A 125 -7.59 -18.24 -0.42
C LEU A 125 -6.38 -19.09 -0.04
N SER A 126 -6.10 -19.22 1.27
CA SER A 126 -4.97 -19.99 1.79
C SER A 126 -5.03 -21.49 1.50
N LYS A 127 -6.22 -22.03 1.14
CA LYS A 127 -6.41 -23.44 0.76
C LYS A 127 -6.32 -23.67 -0.75
N SER A 128 -6.26 -22.61 -1.54
CA SER A 128 -6.21 -22.66 -3.00
C SER A 128 -4.80 -22.42 -3.53
N ALA A 129 -4.50 -22.95 -4.72
CA ALA A 129 -3.27 -22.58 -5.41
C ALA A 129 -3.32 -21.10 -5.87
N PRO A 130 -2.16 -20.41 -5.95
CA PRO A 130 -2.07 -19.07 -6.53
C PRO A 130 -2.84 -18.93 -7.85
N GLY A 131 -3.68 -17.90 -7.97
CA GLY A 131 -4.44 -17.62 -9.19
C GLY A 131 -5.67 -18.52 -9.45
N HIS A 132 -5.78 -19.67 -8.76
CA HIS A 132 -6.86 -20.64 -9.00
C HIS A 132 -8.28 -20.09 -8.78
N PRO A 133 -8.57 -19.33 -7.70
CA PRO A 133 -9.90 -18.73 -7.51
C PRO A 133 -10.31 -17.81 -8.68
N GLY A 134 -9.34 -17.06 -9.22
CA GLY A 134 -9.51 -16.24 -10.41
C GLY A 134 -9.82 -17.04 -11.66
N GLU A 135 -9.10 -18.14 -11.86
CA GLU A 135 -9.30 -19.04 -13.00
C GLU A 135 -10.70 -19.65 -13.02
N VAL A 136 -11.16 -20.19 -11.89
CA VAL A 136 -12.46 -20.86 -11.83
C VAL A 136 -13.60 -19.86 -11.98
N LEU A 137 -13.48 -18.67 -11.39
CA LEU A 137 -14.47 -17.62 -11.56
C LEU A 137 -14.53 -17.11 -13.01
N ALA A 138 -13.37 -16.89 -13.65
CA ALA A 138 -13.31 -16.48 -15.05
C ALA A 138 -13.95 -17.52 -15.98
N ALA A 139 -13.67 -18.81 -15.76
CA ALA A 139 -14.30 -19.89 -16.52
C ALA A 139 -15.82 -19.87 -16.38
N LYS A 140 -16.33 -19.74 -15.15
CA LYS A 140 -17.78 -19.69 -14.89
C LYS A 140 -18.46 -18.49 -15.51
N LEU A 141 -17.82 -17.32 -15.51
CA LEU A 141 -18.36 -16.09 -16.11
C LEU A 141 -18.35 -16.16 -17.64
N ASN A 142 -17.29 -16.71 -18.24
CA ASN A 142 -17.19 -16.89 -19.70
C ASN A 142 -18.14 -17.97 -20.25
N GLU A 143 -18.64 -18.89 -19.41
CA GLU A 143 -19.67 -19.87 -19.78
C GLU A 143 -21.08 -19.28 -19.86
N LEU A 144 -21.30 -18.09 -19.28
CA LEU A 144 -22.60 -17.43 -19.34
C LEU A 144 -22.84 -16.85 -20.75
N PRO A 145 -24.07 -16.98 -21.29
CA PRO A 145 -24.45 -16.25 -22.50
C PRO A 145 -24.29 -14.74 -22.26
N GLU A 146 -23.80 -13.98 -23.25
CA GLU A 146 -23.62 -12.52 -23.14
C GLU A 146 -24.89 -11.80 -22.66
N ASP A 147 -26.06 -12.23 -23.15
CA ASP A 147 -27.38 -11.69 -22.77
C ASP A 147 -27.77 -11.97 -21.30
N SER A 148 -27.05 -12.88 -20.62
CA SER A 148 -27.28 -13.26 -19.22
C SER A 148 -26.37 -12.53 -18.23
N ILE A 149 -25.40 -11.74 -18.72
CA ILE A 149 -24.53 -10.91 -17.88
C ILE A 149 -25.27 -9.60 -17.62
N SER A 150 -26.18 -9.66 -16.66
CA SER A 150 -26.92 -8.50 -16.17
C SER A 150 -26.01 -7.61 -15.30
N PRO A 151 -26.34 -6.31 -15.18
CA PRO A 151 -25.63 -5.40 -14.29
C PRO A 151 -25.75 -5.80 -12.82
N THR A 152 -26.90 -6.35 -12.44
CA THR A 152 -27.16 -6.88 -11.09
C THR A 152 -26.21 -8.02 -10.74
N LEU A 153 -26.02 -8.98 -11.66
CA LEU A 153 -25.08 -10.09 -11.46
C LEU A 153 -23.64 -9.59 -11.35
N LEU A 154 -23.22 -8.64 -12.19
CA LEU A 154 -21.89 -8.04 -12.12
C LEU A 154 -21.67 -7.33 -10.78
N ASN A 155 -22.62 -6.47 -10.37
CA ASN A 155 -22.58 -5.78 -9.08
C ASN A 155 -22.48 -6.77 -7.93
N GLN A 156 -23.28 -7.83 -7.95
CA GLN A 156 -23.22 -8.87 -6.94
C GLN A 156 -21.85 -9.55 -6.89
N CYS A 157 -21.30 -9.97 -8.03
CA CYS A 157 -20.01 -10.66 -8.07
C CYS A 157 -18.87 -9.77 -7.57
N PHE A 158 -18.76 -8.55 -8.10
CA PHE A 158 -17.65 -7.67 -7.78
C PHE A 158 -17.77 -7.01 -6.40
N ALA A 159 -19.00 -6.78 -5.89
CA ALA A 159 -19.20 -6.39 -4.49
C ALA A 159 -18.78 -7.52 -3.52
N GLN A 160 -19.01 -8.79 -3.87
CA GLN A 160 -18.52 -9.90 -3.04
C GLN A 160 -16.99 -9.98 -3.03
N LEU A 161 -16.34 -9.75 -4.17
CA LEU A 161 -14.87 -9.69 -4.22
C LEU A 161 -14.33 -8.49 -3.44
N ASP A 162 -15.01 -7.34 -3.47
CA ASP A 162 -14.64 -6.16 -2.70
C ASP A 162 -14.85 -6.36 -1.18
N ASP A 163 -15.97 -6.98 -0.78
CA ASP A 163 -16.20 -7.41 0.61
C ASP A 163 -15.04 -8.31 1.09
N ILE A 164 -14.61 -9.27 0.27
CA ILE A 164 -13.46 -10.14 0.59
C ILE A 164 -12.20 -9.29 0.74
N ARG A 165 -11.90 -8.42 -0.23
CA ARG A 165 -10.73 -7.54 -0.22
C ARG A 165 -10.64 -6.74 1.08
N THR A 166 -11.73 -6.11 1.51
CA THR A 166 -11.75 -5.26 2.71
C THR A 166 -11.55 -6.05 4.01
N THR A 167 -11.81 -7.35 4.01
CA THR A 167 -11.58 -8.24 5.17
C THR A 167 -10.16 -8.82 5.24
N ILE A 168 -9.34 -8.64 4.21
CA ILE A 168 -7.95 -9.15 4.18
C ILE A 168 -7.13 -8.47 5.27
N SER A 169 -6.61 -9.28 6.20
CA SER A 169 -5.78 -8.82 7.31
C SER A 169 -4.32 -9.26 7.21
N SER A 170 -4.02 -10.30 6.43
CA SER A 170 -2.68 -10.87 6.34
C SER A 170 -1.98 -10.54 5.00
N PRO A 171 -0.65 -10.31 5.01
CA PRO A 171 0.13 -10.15 3.79
C PRO A 171 0.03 -11.34 2.82
N ILE A 172 -0.07 -12.58 3.33
CA ILE A 172 -0.21 -13.78 2.49
C ILE A 172 -1.52 -13.74 1.71
N SER A 173 -2.62 -13.49 2.42
CA SER A 173 -3.95 -13.43 1.84
C SER A 173 -4.02 -12.30 0.81
N ALA A 174 -3.34 -11.17 1.05
CA ALA A 174 -3.27 -10.07 0.10
C ALA A 174 -2.55 -10.48 -1.20
N CYS A 175 -1.40 -11.17 -1.11
CA CYS A 175 -0.71 -11.71 -2.29
C CYS A 175 -1.56 -12.72 -3.07
N LEU A 176 -2.23 -13.65 -2.38
CA LEU A 176 -3.07 -14.66 -3.02
C LEU A 176 -4.31 -14.05 -3.68
N PHE A 177 -4.89 -13.03 -3.05
CA PHE A 177 -6.00 -12.25 -3.61
C PHE A 177 -5.56 -11.53 -4.88
N TYR A 178 -4.44 -10.82 -4.82
CA TYR A 178 -3.82 -10.17 -5.98
C TYR A 178 -3.58 -11.15 -7.14
N GLN A 179 -2.97 -12.31 -6.88
CA GLN A 179 -2.72 -13.31 -7.93
C GLN A 179 -4.04 -13.83 -8.53
N SER A 180 -5.09 -13.98 -7.71
CA SER A 180 -6.41 -14.40 -8.18
C SER A 180 -7.09 -13.33 -9.04
N CYS A 181 -7.03 -12.06 -8.62
CA CYS A 181 -7.54 -10.92 -9.39
C CYS A 181 -6.77 -10.76 -10.71
N LEU A 182 -5.45 -10.97 -10.71
CA LEU A 182 -4.63 -10.95 -11.93
C LEU A 182 -5.13 -11.98 -12.95
N VAL A 183 -5.30 -13.25 -12.55
CA VAL A 183 -5.82 -14.28 -13.46
C VAL A 183 -7.21 -13.92 -13.98
N LEU A 184 -8.08 -13.46 -13.08
CA LEU A 184 -9.44 -13.05 -13.44
C LEU A 184 -9.40 -11.96 -14.51
N TYR A 185 -8.61 -10.91 -14.29
CA TYR A 185 -8.39 -9.84 -15.25
C TYR A 185 -7.84 -10.37 -16.58
N GLN A 186 -6.81 -11.22 -16.56
CA GLN A 186 -6.17 -11.77 -17.77
C GLN A 186 -7.12 -12.64 -18.61
N LYS A 187 -8.04 -13.38 -17.97
CA LYS A 187 -8.92 -14.35 -18.64
C LYS A 187 -10.27 -13.79 -19.10
N LEU A 188 -10.64 -12.59 -18.66
CA LEU A 188 -11.90 -11.95 -19.04
C LEU A 188 -11.72 -11.04 -20.27
N PRO A 189 -12.77 -10.90 -21.11
CA PRO A 189 -12.68 -10.17 -22.38
C PRO A 189 -12.47 -8.66 -22.15
N LYS A 190 -11.39 -8.13 -22.72
CA LYS A 190 -11.02 -6.70 -22.64
C LYS A 190 -11.99 -5.84 -23.45
N GLY A 191 -12.19 -4.59 -23.02
CA GLY A 191 -13.10 -3.65 -23.68
C GLY A 191 -14.59 -4.00 -23.51
N THR A 192 -14.90 -4.84 -22.53
CA THR A 192 -16.26 -5.14 -22.09
C THR A 192 -16.45 -4.67 -20.65
N ILE A 193 -17.70 -4.44 -20.23
CA ILE A 193 -18.02 -4.07 -18.84
C ILE A 193 -17.45 -5.09 -17.85
N LEU A 194 -17.53 -6.38 -18.19
CA LEU A 194 -16.96 -7.45 -17.37
C LEU A 194 -15.43 -7.34 -17.22
N GLY A 195 -14.74 -7.03 -18.32
CA GLY A 195 -13.29 -6.78 -18.31
C GLY A 195 -12.91 -5.53 -17.53
N GLU A 196 -13.72 -4.47 -17.59
CA GLU A 196 -13.54 -3.22 -16.82
C GLU A 196 -13.70 -3.47 -15.32
N CYS A 197 -14.77 -4.14 -14.88
CA CYS A 197 -14.93 -4.50 -13.47
C CYS A 197 -13.79 -5.39 -12.95
N ALA A 198 -13.29 -6.31 -13.79
CA ALA A 198 -12.13 -7.14 -13.45
C ALA A 198 -10.83 -6.34 -13.33
N LEU A 199 -10.65 -5.32 -14.17
CA LEU A 199 -9.53 -4.39 -14.10
C LEU A 199 -9.58 -3.56 -12.82
N ASP A 200 -10.75 -3.07 -12.43
CA ASP A 200 -10.92 -2.25 -11.23
C ASP A 200 -10.62 -3.04 -9.96
N ILE A 201 -11.20 -4.25 -9.80
CA ILE A 201 -10.88 -5.09 -8.63
C ILE A 201 -9.41 -5.52 -8.63
N PHE A 202 -8.79 -5.68 -9.80
CA PHE A 202 -7.37 -5.98 -9.91
C PHE A 202 -6.50 -4.81 -9.42
N ARG A 203 -6.80 -3.57 -9.82
CA ARG A 203 -6.14 -2.37 -9.27
C ARG A 203 -6.25 -2.31 -7.76
N GLU A 204 -7.45 -2.49 -7.23
CA GLU A 204 -7.72 -2.48 -5.80
C GLU A 204 -6.99 -3.61 -5.06
N SER A 205 -6.79 -4.77 -5.71
CA SER A 205 -6.00 -5.87 -5.15
C SER A 205 -4.52 -5.52 -5.01
N ILE A 206 -3.95 -4.77 -5.96
CA ILE A 206 -2.56 -4.29 -5.89
C ILE A 206 -2.42 -3.30 -4.74
N ILE A 207 -3.32 -2.33 -4.64
CA ILE A 207 -3.33 -1.34 -3.55
C ILE A 207 -3.42 -2.05 -2.20
N THR A 208 -4.33 -3.01 -2.07
CA THR A 208 -4.50 -3.80 -0.83
C THR A 208 -3.21 -4.54 -0.47
N ALA A 209 -2.56 -5.19 -1.42
CA ALA A 209 -1.28 -5.85 -1.20
C ALA A 209 -0.18 -4.85 -0.81
N CYS A 210 -0.11 -3.70 -1.49
CA CYS A 210 0.83 -2.63 -1.17
C CYS A 210 0.66 -2.13 0.25
N THR A 211 -0.55 -1.84 0.71
CA THR A 211 -0.77 -1.41 2.11
C THR A 211 -0.42 -2.53 3.10
N LYS A 212 -0.96 -3.74 2.92
CA LYS A 212 -0.81 -4.82 3.91
C LYS A 212 0.63 -5.28 4.07
N ILE A 213 1.39 -5.33 2.98
CA ILE A 213 2.80 -5.73 2.99
C ILE A 213 3.69 -4.52 3.29
N GLY A 214 3.37 -3.38 2.68
CA GLY A 214 4.16 -2.17 2.75
C GLY A 214 4.25 -1.60 4.15
N ASP A 215 3.17 -1.57 4.94
CA ASP A 215 3.19 -0.99 6.28
C ASP A 215 4.22 -1.65 7.21
N GLU A 216 4.37 -2.98 7.15
CA GLU A 216 5.41 -3.70 7.90
C GLU A 216 6.81 -3.27 7.43
N ILE A 217 7.00 -3.14 6.12
CA ILE A 217 8.29 -2.77 5.55
C ILE A 217 8.62 -1.30 5.88
N VAL A 218 7.66 -0.37 5.81
CA VAL A 218 7.83 1.03 6.22
C VAL A 218 8.33 1.10 7.66
N ASP A 219 7.70 0.37 8.59
CA ASP A 219 8.12 0.32 10.00
C ASP A 219 9.57 -0.16 10.15
N LEU A 220 9.98 -1.19 9.38
CA LEU A 220 11.37 -1.65 9.35
C LEU A 220 12.33 -0.56 8.85
N TYR A 221 11.99 0.15 7.76
CA TYR A 221 12.80 1.26 7.26
C TYR A 221 12.92 2.40 8.29
N ILE A 222 11.81 2.84 8.87
CA ILE A 222 11.80 3.92 9.86
C ILE A 222 12.62 3.56 11.09
N LYS A 223 12.52 2.31 11.58
CA LYS A 223 13.38 1.81 12.66
C LYS A 223 14.85 1.80 12.27
N ALA A 224 15.17 1.34 11.06
CA ALA A 224 16.55 1.31 10.57
C ALA A 224 17.17 2.72 10.52
N LEU A 225 16.42 3.72 10.02
CA LEU A 225 16.85 5.13 9.93
C LEU A 225 17.13 5.81 11.28
N GLN A 226 16.65 5.22 12.38
CA GLN A 226 16.90 5.73 13.74
C GLN A 226 18.12 5.08 14.40
N LEU A 227 18.65 4.01 13.82
CA LEU A 227 19.77 3.24 14.37
C LEU A 227 21.09 3.68 13.73
N SER A 228 22.21 3.32 14.35
CA SER A 228 23.52 3.41 13.69
C SER A 228 23.67 2.22 12.75
N SER A 229 24.19 2.46 11.54
CA SER A 229 24.34 1.40 10.55
C SER A 229 25.34 0.30 10.95
N ASP A 230 26.32 0.64 11.79
CA ASP A 230 27.25 -0.34 12.40
C ASP A 230 26.58 -1.29 13.40
N SER A 231 25.36 -0.98 13.85
CA SER A 231 24.68 -1.74 14.91
C SER A 231 24.20 -3.11 14.44
N GLU A 232 24.27 -4.10 15.32
CA GLU A 232 23.74 -5.45 15.05
C GLU A 232 22.23 -5.45 14.81
N ILE A 233 21.49 -4.51 15.41
CA ILE A 233 20.04 -4.38 15.19
C ILE A 233 19.75 -3.88 13.78
N PHE A 234 20.50 -2.88 13.29
CA PHE A 234 20.38 -2.42 11.91
C PHE A 234 20.61 -3.56 10.91
N LYS A 235 21.70 -4.33 11.08
CA LYS A 235 21.99 -5.48 10.23
C LYS A 235 20.88 -6.54 10.23
N LYS A 236 20.25 -6.79 11.39
CA LYS A 236 19.10 -7.70 11.49
C LYS A 236 17.91 -7.19 10.68
N ILE A 237 17.60 -5.89 10.77
CA ILE A 237 16.52 -5.27 10.00
C ILE A 237 16.80 -5.36 8.50
N VAL A 238 18.01 -5.00 8.06
CA VAL A 238 18.39 -5.07 6.64
C VAL A 238 18.34 -6.51 6.11
N ASN A 239 18.81 -7.48 6.88
CA ASN A 239 18.68 -8.90 6.52
C ASN A 239 17.20 -9.33 6.40
N ARG A 240 16.32 -8.80 7.25
CA ARG A 240 14.89 -9.06 7.16
C ARG A 240 14.28 -8.46 5.89
N LEU A 241 14.64 -7.24 5.53
CA LEU A 241 14.23 -6.61 4.26
C LEU A 241 14.66 -7.47 3.06
N LEU A 242 15.87 -8.02 3.09
CA LEU A 242 16.34 -8.96 2.07
C LEU A 242 15.56 -10.27 2.02
N GLU A 243 15.19 -10.83 3.18
CA GLU A 243 14.34 -12.02 3.23
C GLU A 243 12.96 -11.76 2.65
N ILE A 244 12.37 -10.60 2.94
CA ILE A 244 11.08 -10.19 2.38
C ILE A 244 11.19 -10.07 0.87
N ARG A 245 12.21 -9.37 0.35
CA ARG A 245 12.46 -9.23 -1.10
C ARG A 245 12.53 -10.58 -1.81
N LYS A 246 13.22 -11.56 -1.22
CA LYS A 246 13.42 -12.90 -1.81
C LYS A 246 12.12 -13.71 -1.97
N ARG A 247 11.05 -13.32 -1.27
CA ARG A 247 9.74 -14.00 -1.37
C ARG A 247 8.99 -13.65 -2.65
N PHE A 248 9.39 -12.58 -3.34
CA PHE A 248 8.84 -12.18 -4.62
C PHE A 248 9.75 -12.74 -5.72
N SER A 249 9.43 -13.93 -6.21
CA SER A 249 10.33 -14.71 -7.10
C SER A 249 9.76 -14.95 -8.49
N THR A 250 8.45 -14.87 -8.66
CA THR A 250 7.80 -15.02 -9.97
C THR A 250 7.65 -13.67 -10.67
N PRO A 251 7.47 -13.62 -12.00
CA PRO A 251 7.32 -12.36 -12.73
C PRO A 251 6.19 -11.48 -12.17
N SER A 252 5.02 -12.06 -11.88
CA SER A 252 3.89 -11.33 -11.29
C SER A 252 4.21 -10.78 -9.90
N GLN A 253 4.96 -11.53 -9.09
CA GLN A 253 5.36 -11.11 -7.75
C GLN A 253 6.42 -10.02 -7.79
N GLU A 254 7.41 -10.13 -8.68
CA GLU A 254 8.41 -9.08 -8.93
C GLU A 254 7.75 -7.76 -9.31
N LYS A 255 6.72 -7.82 -10.16
CA LYS A 255 6.00 -6.62 -10.56
C LYS A 255 5.14 -6.04 -9.43
N LEU A 256 4.50 -6.88 -8.63
CA LEU A 256 3.85 -6.44 -7.38
C LEU A 256 4.87 -5.80 -6.43
N TYR A 257 6.06 -6.38 -6.31
CA TYR A 257 7.11 -5.83 -5.45
C TYR A 257 7.54 -4.44 -5.88
N ASN A 258 7.64 -4.16 -7.18
CA ASN A 258 7.91 -2.80 -7.67
C ASN A 258 6.81 -1.82 -7.24
N CYS A 259 5.53 -2.22 -7.30
CA CYS A 259 4.42 -1.39 -6.79
C CYS A 259 4.54 -1.16 -5.29
N ILE A 260 4.96 -2.19 -4.53
CA ILE A 260 5.26 -2.06 -3.10
C ILE A 260 6.39 -1.05 -2.90
N ILE A 261 7.48 -1.08 -3.68
CA ILE A 261 8.56 -0.09 -3.56
C ILE A 261 8.07 1.33 -3.80
N GLU A 262 7.21 1.57 -4.79
CA GLU A 262 6.60 2.89 -5.01
C GLU A 262 5.75 3.35 -3.81
N TYR A 263 4.99 2.43 -3.22
CA TYR A 263 4.28 2.69 -1.96
C TYR A 263 5.23 3.07 -0.83
N LEU A 264 6.31 2.30 -0.65
CA LEU A 264 7.31 2.56 0.40
C LEU A 264 7.97 3.92 0.23
N ASP A 265 8.36 4.27 -0.99
CA ASP A 265 9.00 5.54 -1.31
C ASP A 265 8.12 6.72 -0.87
N CYS A 266 6.82 6.65 -1.17
CA CYS A 266 5.85 7.66 -0.75
C CYS A 266 5.62 7.66 0.77
N GLN A 267 5.40 6.48 1.37
CA GLN A 267 5.00 6.40 2.78
C GLN A 267 6.15 6.71 3.75
N ILE A 268 7.38 6.31 3.43
CA ILE A 268 8.56 6.67 4.23
C ILE A 268 8.75 8.19 4.19
N ALA A 269 8.68 8.79 3.00
CA ALA A 269 8.74 10.24 2.84
C ALA A 269 7.63 10.96 3.64
N ASN A 270 6.37 10.55 3.50
CA ASN A 270 5.25 11.11 4.25
C ASN A 270 5.44 10.97 5.77
N THR A 271 5.91 9.81 6.22
CA THR A 271 6.18 9.56 7.65
C THR A 271 7.26 10.49 8.18
N VAL A 272 8.32 10.74 7.40
CA VAL A 272 9.40 11.67 7.76
C VAL A 272 8.92 13.11 7.83
N ILE A 273 8.05 13.54 6.90
CA ILE A 273 7.43 14.87 6.91
C ILE A 273 6.54 15.03 8.14
N ILE A 274 5.56 14.13 8.31
CA ILE A 274 4.52 14.23 9.36
C ILE A 274 5.13 14.18 10.76
N ASN A 275 6.14 13.34 10.95
CA ASN A 275 6.80 13.19 12.24
C ASN A 275 8.01 14.12 12.41
N HIS A 276 8.22 15.07 11.50
CA HIS A 276 9.27 16.09 11.62
C HIS A 276 10.68 15.51 11.80
N LEU A 277 10.99 14.39 11.12
CA LEU A 277 12.21 13.64 11.36
C LEU A 277 13.44 14.21 10.61
N ALA A 278 13.23 15.02 9.57
CA ALA A 278 14.28 15.58 8.72
C ALA A 278 14.24 17.12 8.67
N GLU A 279 14.00 17.79 9.80
CA GLU A 279 13.91 19.25 9.87
C GLU A 279 15.27 19.98 9.92
N SER A 280 16.40 19.28 9.86
CA SER A 280 17.71 19.93 9.95
C SER A 280 18.67 19.33 8.93
N VAL A 281 19.69 20.08 8.53
CA VAL A 281 20.68 19.60 7.54
C VAL A 281 21.43 18.39 8.10
N LEU A 282 21.76 18.39 9.39
CA LEU A 282 22.38 17.28 10.09
C LEU A 282 21.50 16.03 10.11
N SER A 283 20.22 16.14 10.49
CA SER A 283 19.32 14.98 10.53
C SER A 283 19.06 14.43 9.14
N ALA A 284 18.82 15.29 8.14
CA ALA A 284 18.63 14.89 6.75
C ALA A 284 19.88 14.24 6.15
N THR A 285 21.08 14.79 6.42
CA THR A 285 22.35 14.20 5.95
C THR A 285 22.59 12.82 6.54
N LYS A 286 22.29 12.64 7.84
CA LYS A 286 22.40 11.34 8.49
C LYS A 286 21.44 10.34 7.86
N MET A 287 20.15 10.70 7.74
CA MET A 287 19.15 9.85 7.08
C MET A 287 19.53 9.49 5.65
N ASN A 288 20.09 10.44 4.89
CA ASN A 288 20.53 10.21 3.52
C ASN A 288 21.70 9.21 3.44
N THR A 289 22.55 9.17 4.46
CA THR A 289 23.63 8.18 4.56
C THR A 289 23.06 6.81 4.94
N ASP A 290 22.21 6.76 5.95
CA ASP A 290 21.61 5.52 6.45
C ASP A 290 20.74 4.85 5.37
N ILE A 291 19.95 5.63 4.62
CA ILE A 291 19.14 5.09 3.53
C ILE A 291 20.00 4.55 2.40
N ALA A 292 21.08 5.25 2.02
CA ALA A 292 21.98 4.80 0.96
C ALA A 292 22.61 3.43 1.29
N GLU A 293 22.87 3.14 2.57
CA GLU A 293 23.34 1.83 2.99
C GLU A 293 22.25 0.76 2.87
N ILE A 294 21.01 1.06 3.28
CA ILE A 294 19.87 0.14 3.13
C ILE A 294 19.64 -0.15 1.64
N GLU A 295 19.64 0.86 0.78
CA GLU A 295 19.46 0.73 -0.67
C GLU A 295 20.57 -0.09 -1.32
N LEU A 296 21.83 0.13 -0.91
CA LEU A 296 22.97 -0.63 -1.42
C LEU A 296 22.80 -2.13 -1.15
N VAL A 297 22.34 -2.49 0.05
CA VAL A 297 22.17 -3.88 0.45
C VAL A 297 20.92 -4.49 -0.18
N THR A 298 19.78 -3.80 -0.07
CA THR A 298 18.48 -4.28 -0.56
C THR A 298 18.31 -4.19 -2.07
N LYS A 299 19.18 -3.42 -2.75
CA LYS A 299 19.08 -3.07 -4.18
C LYS A 299 17.76 -2.41 -4.55
N THR A 300 17.17 -1.72 -3.59
CA THR A 300 15.93 -0.94 -3.75
C THR A 300 16.31 0.53 -3.76
N LYS A 301 15.67 1.34 -4.60
CA LYS A 301 15.85 2.80 -4.59
C LYS A 301 14.56 3.49 -4.20
N LEU A 302 14.64 4.45 -3.29
CA LEU A 302 13.54 5.30 -2.84
C LEU A 302 13.79 6.72 -3.33
N VAL A 303 13.47 6.95 -4.60
CA VAL A 303 13.86 8.17 -5.32
C VAL A 303 13.19 9.40 -4.73
N ARG A 304 11.88 9.36 -4.48
CA ARG A 304 11.15 10.50 -3.91
C ARG A 304 11.63 10.80 -2.50
N PHE A 305 11.90 9.77 -1.70
CA PHE A 305 12.45 9.95 -0.36
C PHE A 305 13.86 10.56 -0.39
N GLN A 306 14.72 10.16 -1.32
CA GLN A 306 16.05 10.79 -1.48
C GLN A 306 15.95 12.25 -1.93
N GLU A 307 15.09 12.54 -2.90
CA GLU A 307 14.83 13.92 -3.36
C GLU A 307 14.26 14.78 -2.23
N LEU A 308 13.41 14.20 -1.38
CA LEU A 308 12.91 14.85 -0.18
C LEU A 308 14.05 15.28 0.75
N LEU A 309 14.96 14.37 1.08
CA LEU A 309 16.13 14.70 1.91
C LEU A 309 17.03 15.74 1.23
N LEU A 310 17.13 15.70 -0.10
CA LEU A 310 17.91 16.66 -0.88
C LEU A 310 17.35 18.08 -0.77
N ILE A 311 16.03 18.27 -0.64
CA ILE A 311 15.43 19.60 -0.41
C ILE A 311 15.99 20.23 0.86
N VAL A 312 16.18 19.44 1.92
CA VAL A 312 16.72 19.91 3.20
C VAL A 312 18.22 20.14 3.10
N ILE A 313 18.97 19.19 2.53
CA ILE A 313 20.43 19.24 2.45
C ILE A 313 20.90 20.37 1.51
N ALA A 314 20.26 20.51 0.35
CA ALA A 314 20.60 21.49 -0.67
C ALA A 314 19.75 22.77 -0.59
N ASN A 315 19.13 23.06 0.57
CA ASN A 315 18.19 24.16 0.73
C ASN A 315 18.76 25.51 0.24
N ASN A 316 20.01 25.83 0.58
CA ASN A 316 20.64 27.09 0.14
C ASN A 316 20.76 27.17 -1.39
N GLN A 317 21.17 26.10 -2.05
CA GLN A 317 21.28 26.06 -3.52
C GLN A 317 19.90 26.23 -4.19
N ILE A 318 18.89 25.53 -3.66
CA ILE A 318 17.50 25.62 -4.16
C ILE A 318 16.98 27.05 -3.99
N LEU A 319 17.23 27.66 -2.84
CA LEU A 319 16.73 29.00 -2.50
C LEU A 319 17.48 30.13 -3.21
N GLU A 320 18.77 29.97 -3.47
CA GLU A 320 19.58 30.90 -4.28
C GLU A 320 19.20 30.86 -5.76
N ASN A 321 18.83 29.68 -6.28
CA ASN A 321 18.38 29.52 -7.66
C ASN A 321 17.10 28.68 -7.78
N PRO A 322 15.93 29.23 -7.42
CA PRO A 322 14.66 28.48 -7.40
C PRO A 322 14.29 27.86 -8.74
N LYS A 323 14.75 28.41 -9.87
CA LYS A 323 14.43 27.88 -11.21
C LYS A 323 15.09 26.53 -11.49
N GLU A 324 16.17 26.18 -10.78
CA GLU A 324 16.86 24.90 -10.92
C GLU A 324 16.27 23.81 -10.02
N TYR A 325 15.31 24.13 -9.15
CA TYR A 325 14.63 23.18 -8.27
C TYR A 325 14.16 21.91 -8.99
N ASN A 326 13.43 22.05 -10.10
CA ASN A 326 12.89 20.91 -10.86
C ASN A 326 13.99 20.02 -11.48
N THR A 327 15.24 20.50 -11.58
CA THR A 327 16.36 19.68 -12.04
C THR A 327 16.98 18.84 -10.92
N LEU A 328 16.82 19.26 -9.66
CA LEU A 328 17.33 18.58 -8.48
C LEU A 328 16.33 17.57 -7.93
N THR A 329 15.04 17.92 -7.91
CA THR A 329 13.99 17.08 -7.31
C THR A 329 12.75 17.04 -8.21
N PRO A 330 12.86 16.43 -9.41
CA PRO A 330 11.78 16.42 -10.41
C PRO A 330 10.52 15.69 -9.97
N HIS A 331 10.57 14.81 -8.96
CA HIS A 331 9.43 14.02 -8.51
C HIS A 331 8.74 14.59 -7.27
N ILE A 332 9.20 15.74 -6.78
CA ILE A 332 8.58 16.44 -5.66
C ILE A 332 7.85 17.67 -6.20
N GLU A 333 6.59 17.81 -5.81
CA GLU A 333 5.79 18.98 -6.16
C GLU A 333 6.30 20.22 -5.42
N PRO A 334 6.34 21.40 -6.07
CA PRO A 334 6.83 22.64 -5.45
C PRO A 334 6.10 23.01 -4.16
N ASN A 335 4.82 22.67 -4.05
CA ASN A 335 4.02 22.88 -2.85
C ASN A 335 4.57 22.10 -1.64
N LEU A 336 4.96 20.84 -1.84
CA LEU A 336 5.53 20.00 -0.79
C LEU A 336 6.95 20.48 -0.43
N ALA A 337 7.76 20.83 -1.42
CA ALA A 337 9.07 21.40 -1.17
C ALA A 337 9.02 22.72 -0.40
N TYR A 338 8.07 23.59 -0.72
CA TYR A 338 7.84 24.82 0.04
C TYR A 338 7.53 24.53 1.51
N LEU A 339 6.64 23.58 1.80
CA LEU A 339 6.32 23.18 3.17
C LEU A 339 7.57 22.73 3.92
N MET A 340 8.41 21.93 3.27
CA MET A 340 9.65 21.46 3.86
C MET A 340 10.65 22.58 4.13
N LEU A 341 10.89 23.46 3.15
CA LEU A 341 11.79 24.60 3.30
C LEU A 341 11.38 25.50 4.47
N CYS A 342 10.07 25.66 4.72
CA CYS A 342 9.55 26.41 5.86
C CYS A 342 9.86 25.78 7.22
N ASN A 343 9.99 24.45 7.28
CA ASN A 343 10.19 23.70 8.52
C ASN A 343 11.66 23.45 8.84
N ILE A 344 12.61 23.88 8.00
CA ILE A 344 14.03 23.70 8.27
C ILE A 344 14.46 24.54 9.49
N HIS A 345 15.07 23.89 10.46
CA HIS A 345 15.56 24.46 11.71
C HIS A 345 17.09 24.56 11.70
N PRO A 346 17.66 25.61 12.33
CA PRO A 346 19.10 25.74 12.46
C PRO A 346 19.71 24.60 13.28
N ASP A 347 20.91 24.19 12.90
CA ASP A 347 21.69 23.18 13.60
C ASP A 347 23.21 23.47 13.52
N GLU A 348 24.03 22.49 13.84
CA GLU A 348 25.50 22.63 13.83
C GLU A 348 26.08 22.85 12.42
N ILE A 349 25.41 22.37 11.36
CA ILE A 349 25.85 22.51 9.98
C ILE A 349 25.34 23.82 9.39
N GLN A 350 24.08 24.18 9.68
CA GLN A 350 23.44 25.41 9.27
C GLN A 350 22.97 26.19 10.51
N PRO A 351 23.84 27.00 11.13
CA PRO A 351 23.53 27.68 12.40
C PRO A 351 22.57 28.86 12.25
N GLU A 352 22.40 29.36 11.02
CA GLU A 352 21.51 30.47 10.73
C GLU A 352 20.16 29.97 10.20
N LYS A 353 19.08 30.65 10.60
CA LYS A 353 17.76 30.42 10.02
C LYS A 353 17.76 30.84 8.57
N ILE A 354 17.01 30.11 7.75
CA ILE A 354 16.78 30.47 6.35
C ILE A 354 16.13 31.85 6.29
N ASP A 355 16.63 32.72 5.40
CA ASP A 355 16.02 34.02 5.13
C ASP A 355 14.64 33.81 4.49
N TYR A 356 13.59 34.26 5.17
CA TYR A 356 12.22 34.19 4.71
C TYR A 356 12.02 34.82 3.32
N LYS A 357 12.82 35.84 2.95
CA LYS A 357 12.76 36.43 1.61
C LYS A 357 13.13 35.46 0.49
N LEU A 358 14.02 34.51 0.78
CA LEU A 358 14.39 33.48 -0.19
C LEU A 358 13.27 32.45 -0.34
N ILE A 359 12.60 32.10 0.76
CA ILE A 359 11.42 31.23 0.76
C ILE A 359 10.26 31.89 -0.02
N ASP A 360 10.01 33.18 0.20
CA ASP A 360 9.01 33.95 -0.56
C ASP A 360 9.32 34.02 -2.06
N ASN A 361 10.60 34.16 -2.41
CA ASN A 361 11.03 34.13 -3.81
C ASN A 361 10.77 32.74 -4.43
N PHE A 362 11.07 31.65 -3.73
CA PHE A 362 10.75 30.29 -4.18
C PHE A 362 9.24 30.12 -4.42
N MET A 363 8.43 30.52 -3.43
CA MET A 363 6.96 30.49 -3.51
C MET A 363 6.44 31.23 -4.75
N THR A 364 6.99 32.41 -5.03
CA THR A 364 6.61 33.26 -6.16
C THR A 364 7.02 32.66 -7.51
N VAL A 365 8.24 32.12 -7.60
CA VAL A 365 8.76 31.53 -8.86
C VAL A 365 7.96 30.31 -9.28
N HIS A 366 7.51 29.49 -8.34
CA HIS A 366 6.78 28.24 -8.62
C HIS A 366 5.26 28.33 -8.48
N ASN A 367 4.72 29.53 -8.23
CA ASN A 367 3.29 29.76 -8.03
C ASN A 367 2.66 28.79 -6.99
N VAL A 368 3.35 28.59 -5.86
CA VAL A 368 2.92 27.66 -4.81
C VAL A 368 1.51 28.00 -4.36
N ASN A 369 0.62 27.01 -4.40
CA ASN A 369 -0.78 27.18 -4.01
C ASN A 369 -0.97 26.84 -2.52
N LEU A 370 -1.23 27.86 -1.69
CA LEU A 370 -1.45 27.66 -0.25
C LEU A 370 -2.89 27.25 0.10
N ASN A 371 -3.82 27.23 -0.87
CA ASN A 371 -5.21 26.81 -0.67
C ASN A 371 -5.39 25.31 -0.98
N VAL A 372 -4.47 24.48 -0.53
CA VAL A 372 -4.48 23.02 -0.74
C VAL A 372 -4.59 22.35 0.62
N ASN A 373 -5.42 21.30 0.73
CA ASN A 373 -5.52 20.54 1.97
C ASN A 373 -4.19 19.81 2.25
N HIS A 374 -3.83 19.65 3.52
CA HIS A 374 -2.58 19.00 3.89
C HIS A 374 -2.42 17.58 3.33
N GLU A 375 -3.52 16.83 3.20
CA GLU A 375 -3.51 15.47 2.62
C GLU A 375 -3.23 15.45 1.12
N ASP A 376 -3.57 16.53 0.42
CA ASP A 376 -3.30 16.69 -1.01
C ASP A 376 -1.86 17.13 -1.28
N LEU A 377 -1.11 17.49 -0.23
CA LEU A 377 0.31 17.81 -0.31
C LEU A 377 1.21 16.58 -0.12
N LEU A 378 0.68 15.48 0.42
CA LEU A 378 1.44 14.26 0.67
C LEU A 378 1.68 13.48 -0.62
N LEU A 379 2.78 12.73 -0.66
CA LEU A 379 3.10 11.86 -1.78
C LEU A 379 2.11 10.70 -1.86
N LYS A 380 1.68 10.38 -3.07
CA LYS A 380 0.73 9.30 -3.37
C LYS A 380 1.37 8.40 -4.42
N ILE A 381 0.98 7.12 -4.42
CA ILE A 381 1.35 6.23 -5.52
C ILE A 381 0.76 6.83 -6.81
N GLU A 382 1.62 7.08 -7.79
CA GLU A 382 1.18 7.47 -9.13
C GLU A 382 0.55 6.27 -9.83
N ASN A 383 -0.37 6.53 -10.76
CA ASN A 383 -1.19 5.51 -11.44
C ASN A 383 -0.44 4.19 -11.69
N ILE A 384 -0.92 3.10 -11.10
CA ILE A 384 -0.38 1.76 -11.37
C ILE A 384 -0.64 1.46 -12.86
N GLU A 385 0.41 1.55 -13.68
CA GLU A 385 0.29 1.30 -15.12
C GLU A 385 -0.04 -0.18 -15.38
N ILE A 386 -1.16 -0.42 -16.09
CA ILE A 386 -1.67 -1.79 -16.35
C ILE A 386 -1.25 -2.36 -17.72
N THR A 387 -0.55 -1.58 -18.52
CA THR A 387 -0.13 -1.91 -19.90
C THR A 387 0.68 -3.21 -20.04
N ASP A 388 1.36 -3.65 -18.98
CA ASP A 388 2.25 -4.82 -19.02
C ASP A 388 1.76 -6.03 -18.18
N TRP A 389 0.47 -6.12 -17.82
CA TRP A 389 -0.03 -7.20 -16.92
C TRP A 389 -0.78 -8.32 -17.63
N ASP A 390 -1.14 -8.14 -18.90
CA ASP A 390 -2.02 -9.06 -19.62
C ASP A 390 -1.42 -10.46 -19.83
N ASN A 391 -0.10 -10.59 -19.82
CA ASN A 391 0.60 -11.85 -20.11
C ASN A 391 1.63 -12.23 -19.03
N ILE A 392 1.56 -11.62 -17.85
CA ILE A 392 2.55 -11.88 -16.81
C ILE A 392 2.28 -13.24 -16.13
N GLU A 393 3.32 -14.05 -16.02
CA GLU A 393 3.24 -15.38 -15.41
C GLU A 393 3.17 -15.31 -13.88
N ILE A 394 2.37 -16.20 -13.29
CA ILE A 394 2.13 -16.26 -11.84
C ILE A 394 3.16 -17.07 -11.10
#